data_AF-W1Y006-F1
#
_entry.id   AF-W1Y006-F1
#
_cell.length_a   1.000
_cell.length_b   1.000
_cell.length_c   1.000
_cell.angle_alpha   90.00
_cell.angle_beta   90.00
_cell.angle_gamma   90.00
#
_symmetry.space_group_name_H-M   'P 1'
#
loop_
_entity.id
_entity.type
_entity.pdbx_description
1 polymer ?
#
loop_
_entity_poly.entity_id
_entity_poly.type
_entity_poly.pdbx_seq_one_letter_code
_entity_poly.pdbx_strand_id
1 'polypeptide(L)' 'KDRGLEINNPKGCYRQAFKEGWIKDIDIWNEILISRNTTAHIYNEKDYEEIKDRIVEEYIDAIEGLLFKISEEVM' A
#
# COMPACT_ATOMS: atom_id res chain seq x y z
N LYS A 1 -29.93 -4.27 -2.04
CA LYS A 1 -28.82 -5.15 -2.46
C LYS A 1 -27.56 -4.35 -2.27
N ASP A 2 -26.85 -4.58 -1.17
CA ASP A 2 -25.54 -3.98 -0.96
C ASP A 2 -24.66 -4.41 -2.13
N ARG A 3 -24.17 -3.45 -2.89
CA ARG A 3 -23.24 -3.71 -4.01
C ARG A 3 -21.86 -3.97 -3.41
N GLY A 4 -21.75 -5.04 -2.61
CA GLY A 4 -20.47 -5.45 -2.06
C GLY A 4 -19.51 -5.77 -3.20
N LEU A 5 -18.37 -5.07 -3.24
CA LEU A 5 -17.26 -5.41 -4.12
C LEU A 5 -16.52 -6.59 -3.50
N GLU A 6 -16.46 -7.71 -4.22
CA GLU A 6 -15.65 -8.85 -3.84
C GLU A 6 -14.30 -8.76 -4.56
N ILE A 7 -13.24 -8.44 -3.81
CA ILE A 7 -11.89 -8.31 -4.33
C ILE A 7 -10.98 -9.21 -3.52
N ASN A 8 -10.49 -10.28 -4.16
CA ASN A 8 -9.76 -11.35 -3.48
C ASN A 8 -8.24 -11.31 -3.71
N ASN A 9 -7.69 -10.16 -4.12
CA ASN A 9 -6.25 -9.99 -4.29
C ASN A 9 -5.78 -8.55 -3.98
N PRO A 10 -4.54 -8.37 -3.44
CA PRO A 10 -4.05 -7.05 -3.02
C PRO A 10 -4.04 -5.99 -4.13
N LYS A 11 -3.63 -6.38 -5.35
CA LYS A 11 -3.55 -5.46 -6.49
C LYS A 11 -4.93 -4.93 -6.89
N GLY A 12 -5.96 -5.76 -6.80
CA GLY A 12 -7.35 -5.36 -6.99
C GLY A 12 -7.79 -4.36 -5.94
N CYS A 13 -7.43 -4.59 -4.67
CA CYS A 13 -7.79 -3.69 -3.57
C CYS A 13 -7.17 -2.30 -3.78
N TYR A 14 -5.88 -2.21 -4.12
CA TYR A 14 -5.21 -0.94 -4.35
C TYR A 14 -5.79 -0.19 -5.56
N ARG A 15 -6.09 -0.89 -6.66
CA ARG A 15 -6.75 -0.28 -7.82
C ARG A 15 -8.10 0.31 -7.48
N GLN A 16 -8.90 -0.42 -6.69
CA GLN A 16 -10.22 0.07 -6.28
C GLN A 16 -10.08 1.26 -5.32
N ALA A 17 -9.20 1.18 -4.32
CA ALA A 17 -8.93 2.26 -3.38
C ALA A 17 -8.45 3.53 -4.10
N PHE A 18 -7.60 3.40 -5.12
CA PHE A 18 -7.17 4.53 -5.95
C PHE A 18 -8.31 5.12 -6.76
N LYS A 19 -9.12 4.27 -7.40
CA LYS A 19 -10.30 4.70 -8.18
C LYS A 19 -11.32 5.44 -7.32
N GLU A 20 -11.49 5.02 -6.08
CA GLU A 20 -12.39 5.66 -5.11
C GLU A 20 -11.74 6.86 -4.39
N GLY A 21 -10.46 7.15 -4.63
CA GLY A 21 -9.77 8.31 -4.08
C GLY A 21 -9.29 8.16 -2.63
N TRP A 22 -9.29 6.94 -2.08
CA TRP A 22 -8.75 6.66 -0.74
C TRP A 22 -7.22 6.74 -0.70
N ILE A 23 -6.56 6.38 -1.81
CA ILE A 23 -5.11 6.49 -1.99
C ILE A 23 -4.79 7.34 -3.21
N LYS A 24 -3.68 8.08 -3.16
CA LYS A 24 -3.35 9.12 -4.15
C LYS A 24 -2.29 8.72 -5.18
N ASP A 25 -1.42 7.78 -4.84
CA ASP A 25 -0.32 7.35 -5.69
C ASP A 25 -0.31 5.82 -5.73
N ILE A 26 -0.83 5.23 -6.80
CA ILE A 26 -0.92 3.77 -6.91
C ILE A 26 0.46 3.09 -7.06
N ASP A 27 1.48 3.81 -7.53
CA ASP A 27 2.79 3.25 -7.80
C ASP A 27 3.51 2.94 -6.48
N ILE A 28 3.42 3.83 -5.49
CA ILE A 28 3.93 3.55 -4.13
C ILE A 28 3.28 2.29 -3.54
N TRP A 29 1.97 2.09 -3.72
CA TRP A 29 1.28 0.89 -3.21
C TRP A 29 1.66 -0.38 -3.97
N ASN A 30 1.97 -0.29 -5.26
CA ASN A 30 2.52 -1.40 -6.02
C ASN A 30 3.93 -1.76 -5.52
N GLU A 31 4.77 -0.77 -5.22
CA GLU A 31 6.10 -0.97 -4.65
C GLU A 31 6.03 -1.58 -3.24
N ILE A 32 5.11 -1.13 -2.38
CA ILE A 32 4.81 -1.77 -1.09
C ILE A 32 4.51 -3.27 -1.27
N LEU A 33 3.67 -3.62 -2.25
CA LEU A 33 3.33 -5.02 -2.53
C LEU A 33 4.55 -5.83 -2.98
N ILE A 34 5.40 -5.25 -3.83
CA ILE A 34 6.63 -5.87 -4.32
C ILE A 34 7.58 -6.08 -3.14
N SER A 35 7.90 -5.03 -2.38
CA SER A 35 8.75 -5.11 -1.18
C SER A 35 8.26 -6.17 -0.20
N ARG A 36 6.95 -6.22 0.08
CA ARG A 36 6.35 -7.23 0.97
C ARG A 36 6.50 -8.66 0.46
N ASN A 37 6.48 -8.89 -0.84
CA ASN A 37 6.72 -10.22 -1.40
C ASN A 37 8.21 -10.58 -1.37
N THR A 38 9.09 -9.58 -1.49
CA THR A 38 10.54 -9.75 -1.45
C THR A 38 11.07 -9.95 -0.03
N THR A 39 10.40 -9.46 1.02
CA THR A 39 10.89 -9.59 2.41
C THR A 39 11.10 -11.05 2.86
N ALA A 40 10.32 -11.99 2.33
CA ALA A 40 10.50 -13.43 2.58
C ALA A 40 11.76 -14.03 1.91
N HIS A 41 12.36 -13.29 0.98
CA HIS A 41 13.49 -13.69 0.13
C HIS A 41 14.65 -12.68 0.18
N ILE A 42 14.76 -11.88 1.25
CA ILE A 42 15.92 -11.02 1.46
C ILE A 42 17.13 -11.91 1.73
N TYR A 43 17.95 -12.12 0.70
CA TYR A 43 19.17 -12.92 0.78
C TYR A 43 20.44 -12.06 0.89
N ASN A 44 20.34 -10.75 0.65
CA ASN A 44 21.47 -9.83 0.74
C ASN A 44 21.11 -8.55 1.54
N GLU A 45 22.11 -7.97 2.21
CA GLU A 45 21.98 -6.80 3.08
C GLU A 45 21.60 -5.52 2.33
N LYS A 46 21.99 -5.43 1.05
CA LYS A 46 21.69 -4.26 0.21
C LYS A 46 20.18 -4.14 -0.05
N ASP A 47 19.51 -5.24 -0.40
CA ASP A 47 18.06 -5.27 -0.62
C ASP A 47 17.30 -4.97 0.67
N TYR A 48 17.84 -5.39 1.83
CA TYR A 48 17.30 -5.05 3.14
C TYR A 48 17.34 -3.54 3.39
N GLU A 49 18.51 -2.92 3.21
CA GLU A 49 18.71 -1.50 3.42
C GLU A 49 17.81 -0.68 2.48
N GLU A 50 17.74 -1.03 1.19
CA GLU A 50 16.86 -0.36 0.23
C GLU A 50 15.37 -0.45 0.62
N ILE A 51 14.89 -1.61 1.07
CA ILE A 51 13.49 -1.76 1.51
C ILE A 51 13.24 -0.98 2.80
N LYS A 52 14.18 -1.01 3.75
CA LYS A 52 14.09 -0.26 5.01
C LYS A 52 13.99 1.24 4.73
N ASP A 53 14.84 1.77 3.87
CA ASP A 53 14.86 3.20 3.53
C ASP A 53 13.54 3.60 2.87
N ARG A 54 13.04 2.81 1.91
CA ARG A 54 11.72 3.02 1.30
C ARG A 54 10.57 2.97 2.29
N ILE A 55 10.63 2.09 3.29
CA ILE A 55 9.60 2.05 4.34
C ILE A 55 9.56 3.40 5.08
N VAL A 56 10.72 3.90 5.49
CA VAL A 56 10.83 5.11 6.32
C VAL A 56 10.54 6.36 5.52
N GLU A 57 10.97 6.42 4.26
CA GLU A 57 10.91 7.63 3.44
C GLU A 57 9.63 7.74 2.59
N GLU A 58 9.02 6.62 2.19
CA GLU A 58 7.89 6.64 1.24
C GLU A 58 6.65 5.93 1.78
N TYR A 59 6.80 4.73 2.35
CA TYR A 59 5.64 3.88 2.64
C TYR A 59 4.86 4.35 3.87
N ILE A 60 5.54 4.88 4.89
CA ILE A 60 4.87 5.45 6.07
C ILE A 60 3.94 6.58 5.65
N ASP A 61 4.41 7.54 4.86
CA ASP A 61 3.61 8.68 4.39
C ASP A 61 2.36 8.22 3.62
N ALA A 62 2.49 7.20 2.76
CA ALA A 62 1.37 6.64 2.01
C ALA A 62 0.33 5.98 2.93
N ILE A 63 0.78 5.25 3.97
CA ILE A 63 -0.10 4.59 4.95
C ILE A 63 -0.79 5.62 5.84
N GLU A 64 -0.07 6.63 6.32
CA GLU A 64 -0.61 7.73 7.11
C GLU A 64 -1.66 8.52 6.32
N GLY A 65 -1.40 8.78 5.03
CA GLY A 65 -2.35 9.43 4.14
C GLY A 65 -3.66 8.63 3.99
N LEU A 66 -3.57 7.31 3.85
CA LEU A 66 -4.76 6.44 3.84
C LEU A 66 -5.48 6.48 5.20
N LEU A 67 -4.75 6.36 6.30
CA LEU A 67 -5.33 6.38 7.65
C LEU A 67 -6.08 7.69 7.92
N PHE A 68 -5.48 8.82 7.57
CA PHE A 68 -6.11 10.14 7.64
C PHE A 68 -7.41 10.15 6.84
N LYS A 69 -7.36 9.70 5.57
CA LYS A 69 -8.54 9.68 4.70
C LYS A 69 -9.65 8.78 5.25
N ILE A 70 -9.30 7.63 5.82
CA ILE A 70 -10.28 6.75 6.47
C ILE A 70 -10.89 7.40 7.70
N SER A 71 -10.07 8.07 8.52
CA SER A 71 -10.56 8.74 9.73
C SER A 71 -11.56 9.86 9.40
N GLU A 72 -11.35 10.61 8.32
CA GLU A 72 -12.28 11.67 7.88
C GLU A 72 -13.64 11.15 7.43
N GLU A 73 -13.70 9.97 6.81
CA GLU A 73 -14.95 9.41 6.28
C GLU A 73 -15.77 8.64 7.34
N VAL A 74 -15.15 8.27 8.46
CA VAL A 74 -15.78 7.51 9.56
C VAL A 74 -16.28 8.41 10.71
N MET A 75 -15.77 9.64 10.80
CA MET A 75 -16.24 10.67 11.75
C MET A 75 -17.42 11.47 11.16
#